data_AF-A0A7C8AIT6-F1
#
_entry.id   AF-A0A7C8AIT6-F1
#
_cell.length_a   1.000
_cell.length_b   1.000
_cell.length_c   1.000
_cell.angle_alpha   90.00
_cell.angle_beta   90.00
_cell.angle_gamma   90.00
#
_symmetry.space_group_name_H-M   'P 1'
#
loop_
_entity.id
_entity.type
_entity.pdbx_description
1 polymer ?
#
loop_
_entity_poly.entity_id
_entity_poly.type
_entity_poly.pdbx_seq_one_letter_code
_entity_poly.pdbx_strand_id
1 'polypeptide(L)'
;MAIEGLAIIGESINDSVPSTNKLFAAYDLDAIKALAKMQDDAGARWIDVNVGLRTPDFMANMVREVQSVTAKPLSIDTPDAQIAAAGLDAYDAGRADGKLPLLNSIALTRTNLFDLCRVQPFMPILLASER
;
A
#
# COMPACT_ATOMS: atom_id res chain seq x y z
N MET A 1 -11.92 -1.75 -19.28
CA MET A 1 -13.26 -2.38 -19.33
C MET A 1 -13.65 -2.59 -17.87
N ALA A 2 -14.73 -1.96 -17.37
CA ALA A 2 -15.14 -2.13 -15.98
C ALA A 2 -15.97 -3.42 -15.86
N ILE A 3 -15.50 -4.38 -15.08
CA ILE A 3 -16.28 -5.57 -14.71
C ILE A 3 -17.07 -5.20 -13.47
N GLU A 4 -18.39 -5.24 -13.56
CA GLU A 4 -19.28 -4.89 -12.46
C GLU A 4 -18.99 -5.77 -11.23
N GLY A 5 -18.86 -5.14 -10.05
CA GLY A 5 -18.53 -5.82 -8.80
C GLY A 5 -17.05 -6.20 -8.61
N LEU A 6 -16.20 -6.09 -9.63
CA LEU A 6 -14.77 -6.37 -9.48
C LEU A 6 -14.04 -5.22 -8.76
N ALA A 7 -13.40 -5.56 -7.65
CA ALA A 7 -12.45 -4.70 -6.96
C ALA A 7 -11.03 -4.98 -7.46
N ILE A 8 -10.35 -3.96 -7.96
CA ILE A 8 -8.98 -4.06 -8.48
C ILE A 8 -8.01 -3.42 -7.48
N ILE A 9 -6.92 -4.12 -7.15
CA ILE A 9 -5.76 -3.56 -6.46
C ILE A 9 -4.68 -3.34 -7.51
N GLY A 10 -4.20 -2.10 -7.63
CA GLY A 10 -3.12 -1.75 -8.56
C GLY A 10 -1.75 -2.13 -7.99
N GLU A 11 -1.09 -3.10 -8.60
CA GLU A 11 0.13 -3.78 -8.11
C GLU A 11 1.46 -3.15 -8.59
N SER A 12 1.43 -2.09 -9.41
CA SER A 12 2.63 -1.64 -10.13
C SER A 12 3.70 -0.99 -9.23
N ILE A 13 3.32 -0.49 -8.06
CA ILE A 13 4.23 0.13 -7.08
C ILE A 13 4.73 -0.96 -6.12
N ASN A 14 5.48 -1.91 -6.68
CA ASN A 14 6.04 -3.04 -5.95
C ASN A 14 7.54 -3.19 -6.21
N ASP A 15 8.32 -3.32 -5.15
CA ASP A 15 9.78 -3.45 -5.22
C ASP A 15 10.28 -4.68 -5.99
N SER A 16 9.48 -5.74 -6.06
CA SER A 16 9.81 -6.92 -6.85
C SER A 16 9.75 -6.66 -8.37
N VAL A 17 9.09 -5.58 -8.80
CA VAL A 17 9.01 -5.18 -10.22
C VAL A 17 10.29 -4.44 -10.59
N PRO A 18 11.09 -4.92 -11.57
CA PRO A 18 12.41 -4.36 -11.86
C PRO A 18 12.41 -2.87 -12.26
N SER A 19 11.35 -2.39 -12.91
CA SER A 19 11.21 -0.96 -13.23
C SER A 19 10.99 -0.13 -11.98
N THR A 20 10.08 -0.56 -11.10
CA THR A 20 9.75 0.15 -9.86
C THR A 20 10.92 0.13 -8.87
N ASN A 21 11.64 -1.00 -8.78
CA ASN A 21 12.87 -1.09 -7.99
C ASN A 21 13.90 -0.02 -8.39
N LYS A 22 14.09 0.19 -9.70
CA LYS A 22 14.98 1.25 -10.21
C LYS A 22 14.50 2.64 -9.82
N LEU A 23 13.19 2.91 -9.89
CA LEU A 23 12.62 4.19 -9.46
C LEU A 23 12.86 4.43 -7.97
N PHE A 24 12.64 3.43 -7.12
CA PHE A 24 12.95 3.53 -5.70
C PHE A 24 14.45 3.72 -5.43
N ALA A 25 15.33 3.02 -6.15
CA ALA A 25 16.78 3.14 -5.99
C ALA A 25 17.29 4.53 -6.42
N ALA A 26 16.68 5.12 -7.46
CA ALA A 26 16.96 6.48 -7.93
C ALA A 26 16.22 7.57 -7.13
N TYR A 27 15.36 7.18 -6.19
CA TYR A 27 14.46 8.08 -5.46
C TYR A 27 13.61 8.98 -6.40
N ASP A 28 13.16 8.40 -7.53
CA ASP A 28 12.35 9.09 -8.53
C ASP A 28 10.87 9.11 -8.11
N LEU A 29 10.54 10.04 -7.20
CA LEU A 29 9.19 10.17 -6.64
C LEU A 29 8.15 10.57 -7.68
N ASP A 30 8.54 11.36 -8.68
CA ASP A 30 7.60 11.81 -9.72
C ASP A 30 7.17 10.65 -10.62
N ALA A 31 8.08 9.73 -10.95
CA ALA A 31 7.72 8.52 -11.66
C ALA A 31 6.83 7.58 -10.82
N ILE A 32 7.10 7.43 -9.52
CA ILE A 32 6.24 6.64 -8.61
C ILE A 32 4.83 7.23 -8.52
N LYS A 33 4.72 8.56 -8.38
CA LYS A 33 3.44 9.27 -8.39
C LYS A 33 2.72 9.12 -9.73
N ALA A 34 3.43 9.16 -10.85
CA ALA A 34 2.86 8.91 -12.16
C ALA A 34 2.29 7.48 -12.27
N LEU A 35 2.97 6.47 -11.71
CA LEU A 35 2.44 5.09 -11.63
C LEU A 35 1.17 5.02 -10.79
N ALA A 36 1.13 5.68 -9.63
CA ALA A 36 -0.07 5.73 -8.78
C ALA A 36 -1.25 6.32 -9.54
N LYS A 37 -1.04 7.49 -10.16
CA LYS A 37 -2.06 8.18 -10.94
C LYS A 37 -2.54 7.35 -12.15
N MET A 38 -1.62 6.71 -12.87
CA MET A 38 -1.97 5.82 -13.99
C MET A 38 -2.89 4.68 -13.54
N GLN A 39 -2.61 4.05 -12.40
CA GLN A 39 -3.42 2.97 -11.86
C GLN A 39 -4.81 3.45 -11.39
N ASP A 40 -4.88 4.63 -10.77
CA ASP A 40 -6.15 5.30 -10.43
C ASP A 40 -7.00 5.55 -11.69
N ASP A 41 -6.41 6.20 -12.70
CA ASP A 41 -7.06 6.53 -13.97
C ASP A 41 -7.52 5.26 -14.73
N ALA A 42 -6.83 4.12 -14.52
CA ALA A 42 -7.19 2.81 -15.08
C ALA A 42 -8.33 2.09 -14.33
N GLY A 43 -8.80 2.64 -13.20
CA GLY A 43 -9.94 2.12 -12.44
C GLY A 43 -9.58 1.26 -11.24
N ALA A 44 -8.33 1.34 -10.75
CA ALA A 44 -7.97 0.68 -9.50
C ALA A 44 -8.86 1.19 -8.34
N ARG A 45 -9.23 0.27 -7.44
CA ARG A 45 -9.99 0.57 -6.22
C ARG A 45 -9.06 0.83 -5.04
N TRP A 46 -7.93 0.12 -4.97
CA TRP A 46 -6.80 0.42 -4.10
C TRP A 46 -5.51 0.52 -4.91
N ILE A 47 -4.55 1.28 -4.41
CA ILE A 47 -3.18 1.30 -4.94
C ILE A 47 -2.29 0.57 -3.94
N ASP A 48 -1.65 -0.51 -4.39
CA ASP A 48 -0.67 -1.24 -3.58
C ASP A 48 0.64 -0.45 -3.46
N VAL A 49 1.25 -0.52 -2.28
CA VAL A 49 2.55 0.08 -1.98
C VAL A 49 3.40 -0.97 -1.27
N ASN A 50 4.27 -1.63 -2.05
CA ASN A 50 5.27 -2.56 -1.55
C ASN A 50 6.67 -2.00 -1.77
N VAL A 51 7.38 -1.72 -0.67
CA VAL A 51 8.73 -1.12 -0.70
C VAL A 51 9.85 -2.14 -0.45
N GLY A 52 9.52 -3.44 -0.46
CA GLY A 52 10.46 -4.53 -0.19
C GLY A 52 11.09 -4.41 1.20
N LEU A 53 12.41 -4.58 1.27
CA LEU A 53 13.18 -4.54 2.52
C LEU A 53 13.68 -3.13 2.90
N ARG A 54 13.06 -2.07 2.36
CA ARG A 54 13.41 -0.69 2.72
C ARG A 54 12.96 -0.34 4.14
N THR A 55 13.40 0.82 4.63
CA THR A 55 13.12 1.24 6.00
C THR A 55 11.64 1.58 6.22
N PRO A 56 11.15 1.52 7.47
CA PRO A 56 9.82 2.01 7.82
C PRO A 56 9.57 3.46 7.41
N ASP A 57 10.58 4.34 7.56
CA ASP A 57 10.49 5.74 7.12
C ASP A 57 10.29 5.87 5.61
N PHE A 58 10.90 4.96 4.82
CA PHE A 58 10.70 4.94 3.38
C PHE A 58 9.26 4.56 3.04
N MET A 59 8.68 3.55 3.70
CA MET A 59 7.26 3.21 3.53
C MET A 59 6.35 4.38 3.89
N ALA A 60 6.58 5.01 5.04
CA ALA A 60 5.80 6.18 5.46
C ALA A 60 5.89 7.32 4.43
N ASN A 61 7.06 7.55 3.83
CA ASN A 61 7.22 8.54 2.77
C ASN A 61 6.46 8.14 1.49
N MET A 62 6.58 6.89 1.04
CA MET A 62 5.86 6.41 -0.15
C MET A 62 4.34 6.53 0.01
N VAL A 63 3.80 6.22 1.19
CA VAL A 63 2.38 6.42 1.49
C VAL A 63 1.96 7.88 1.27
N ARG A 64 2.71 8.84 1.81
CA ARG A 64 2.39 10.27 1.67
C ARG A 64 2.49 10.76 0.21
N GLU A 65 3.51 10.31 -0.52
CA GLU A 65 3.71 10.67 -1.93
C GLU A 65 2.62 10.08 -2.83
N VAL A 66 2.23 8.82 -2.60
CA VAL A 66 1.15 8.18 -3.37
C VAL A 66 -0.19 8.85 -3.07
N GLN A 67 -0.54 9.09 -1.80
CA GLN A 67 -1.76 9.84 -1.45
C GLN A 67 -1.73 11.30 -1.93
N SER A 68 -0.57 11.82 -2.33
CA SER A 68 -0.45 13.14 -2.91
C SER A 68 -1.11 13.27 -4.28
N VAL A 69 -1.35 12.16 -4.99
CA VAL A 69 -1.81 12.15 -6.38
C VAL A 69 -3.03 11.29 -6.65
N THR A 70 -3.58 10.61 -5.64
CA THR A 70 -4.80 9.81 -5.74
C THR A 70 -5.67 9.96 -4.50
N ALA A 71 -6.99 9.86 -4.68
CA ALA A 71 -7.96 9.76 -3.60
C ALA A 71 -8.38 8.30 -3.32
N LYS A 72 -7.72 7.31 -3.94
CA LYS A 72 -7.97 5.89 -3.66
C LYS A 72 -7.32 5.51 -2.33
N PRO A 73 -7.96 4.63 -1.54
CA PRO A 73 -7.30 4.02 -0.40
C PRO A 73 -6.08 3.19 -0.87
N LEU A 74 -5.12 2.99 0.02
CA LEU A 74 -3.90 2.24 -0.28
C LEU A 74 -3.99 0.80 0.23
N SER A 75 -3.21 -0.09 -0.36
CA SER A 75 -2.84 -1.38 0.20
C SER A 75 -1.40 -1.30 0.69
N ILE A 76 -1.22 -1.31 2.01
CA ILE A 76 0.10 -1.28 2.65
C ILE A 76 0.64 -2.71 2.59
N ASP A 77 1.57 -2.96 1.67
CA ASP A 77 2.06 -4.31 1.39
C ASP A 77 3.44 -4.56 1.99
N THR A 78 3.43 -5.33 3.08
CA THR A 78 4.64 -5.80 3.74
C THR A 78 4.33 -6.92 4.75
N PRO A 79 5.22 -7.91 4.88
CA PRO A 79 5.14 -8.88 5.97
C PRO A 79 5.72 -8.35 7.30
N ASP A 80 6.44 -7.22 7.28
CA ASP A 80 7.17 -6.67 8.42
C ASP A 80 6.30 -5.73 9.26
N ALA A 81 6.23 -6.00 10.57
CA ALA A 81 5.37 -5.25 11.50
C ALA A 81 5.77 -3.79 11.68
N GLN A 82 7.07 -3.46 11.61
CA GLN A 82 7.54 -2.08 11.76
C GLN A 82 7.25 -1.27 10.49
N ILE A 83 7.47 -1.87 9.32
CA ILE A 83 7.14 -1.24 8.04
C ILE A 83 5.62 -1.04 7.92
N ALA A 84 4.82 -2.05 8.32
CA ALA A 84 3.37 -1.96 8.33
C ALA A 84 2.89 -0.83 9.25
N ALA A 85 3.41 -0.76 10.48
CA ALA A 85 3.07 0.28 11.44
C ALA A 85 3.36 1.68 10.89
N ALA A 86 4.53 1.90 10.29
CA ALA A 86 4.92 3.20 9.74
C ALA A 86 4.07 3.58 8.51
N GLY A 87 3.74 2.64 7.63
CA GLY A 87 2.83 2.87 6.51
C GLY A 87 1.42 3.21 6.95
N LEU A 88 0.90 2.49 7.96
CA LEU A 88 -0.42 2.73 8.54
C LEU A 88 -0.50 4.07 9.28
N ASP A 89 0.51 4.44 10.07
CA ASP A 89 0.59 5.72 10.77
C ASP A 89 0.67 6.92 9.80
N ALA A 90 1.37 6.75 8.68
CA ALA A 90 1.49 7.79 7.66
C ALA A 90 0.24 7.97 6.79
N TYR A 91 -0.69 7.01 6.81
CA TYR A 91 -1.88 7.02 5.98
C TYR A 91 -2.91 8.05 6.47
N ASP A 92 -3.31 8.96 5.58
CA ASP A 92 -4.35 9.95 5.86
C ASP A 92 -5.70 9.50 5.26
N ALA A 93 -6.64 9.07 6.12
CA ALA A 93 -7.98 8.68 5.70
C ALA A 93 -8.79 9.82 5.07
N GLY A 94 -8.52 11.08 5.44
CA GLY A 94 -9.18 12.25 4.86
C GLY A 94 -8.89 12.42 3.37
N ARG A 95 -7.70 12.00 2.91
CA ARG A 95 -7.33 12.00 1.49
C ARG A 95 -8.02 10.90 0.69
N ALA A 96 -8.55 9.88 1.36
CA ALA A 96 -9.25 8.76 0.75
C ALA A 96 -10.76 8.76 1.02
N ASP A 97 -11.35 9.92 1.34
CA ASP A 97 -12.79 10.06 1.61
C ASP A 97 -13.25 9.11 2.75
N GLY A 98 -12.44 9.06 3.81
CA GLY A 98 -12.68 8.25 5.01
C GLY A 98 -12.53 6.74 4.80
N LYS A 99 -12.15 6.28 3.60
CA LYS A 99 -11.95 4.86 3.32
C LYS A 99 -10.74 4.34 4.09
N LEU A 100 -10.82 3.10 4.55
CA LEU A 100 -9.73 2.45 5.27
C LEU A 100 -8.68 1.93 4.29
N PRO A 101 -7.38 1.94 4.65
CA PRO A 101 -6.36 1.23 3.91
C PRO A 101 -6.54 -0.29 4.06
N LEU A 102 -5.95 -1.04 3.14
CA LEU A 102 -5.70 -2.46 3.33
C LEU A 102 -4.35 -2.66 4.02
N LEU A 103 -4.25 -3.68 4.87
CA LEU A 103 -2.95 -4.25 5.28
C LEU A 103 -2.76 -5.58 4.55
N ASN A 104 -1.80 -5.62 3.64
CA ASN A 104 -1.41 -6.77 2.84
C ASN A 104 -0.08 -7.32 3.38
N SER A 105 -0.05 -8.39 4.16
CA SER A 105 -1.16 -9.23 4.62
C SER A 105 -0.87 -9.75 6.03
N ILE A 106 -1.91 -10.31 6.67
CA ILE A 106 -1.79 -10.98 7.96
C ILE A 106 -1.92 -12.50 7.74
N ALA A 107 -1.06 -13.25 8.41
CA ALA A 107 -1.08 -14.72 8.43
C ALA A 107 -1.22 -15.25 9.87
N LEU A 108 -1.51 -16.54 10.02
CA LEU A 108 -1.61 -17.20 11.35
C LEU A 108 -0.33 -17.05 12.19
N THR A 109 0.82 -16.98 11.52
CA THR A 109 2.15 -16.81 12.15
C THR A 109 2.41 -15.37 12.64
N ARG A 110 1.58 -14.40 12.25
CA ARG A 110 1.80 -12.95 12.43
C ARG A 110 0.54 -12.22 12.89
N THR A 111 -0.23 -12.84 13.78
CA THR A 111 -1.49 -12.28 14.31
C THR A 111 -1.29 -11.00 15.13
N ASN A 112 -0.07 -10.74 15.63
CA ASN A 112 0.27 -9.48 16.28
C ASN A 112 0.08 -8.25 15.38
N LEU A 113 0.03 -8.41 14.05
CA LEU A 113 -0.30 -7.31 13.13
C LEU A 113 -1.72 -6.76 13.32
N PHE A 114 -2.66 -7.53 13.90
CA PHE A 114 -3.99 -7.01 14.23
C PHE A 114 -3.97 -5.89 15.27
N ASP A 115 -2.94 -5.84 16.13
CA ASP A 115 -2.81 -4.79 17.15
C ASP A 115 -2.57 -3.41 16.52
N LEU A 116 -2.11 -3.36 15.25
CA LEU A 116 -1.92 -2.12 14.50
C LEU A 116 -3.23 -1.39 14.19
N CYS A 117 -4.40 -2.02 14.38
CA CYS A 117 -5.69 -1.32 14.31
C CYS A 117 -5.79 -0.15 15.30
N ARG A 118 -4.95 -0.15 16.35
CA ARG A 118 -4.84 0.95 17.33
C ARG A 118 -4.10 2.17 16.78
N VAL A 119 -3.28 1.98 15.74
CA VAL A 119 -2.57 3.06 15.03
C VAL A 119 -3.51 3.65 13.99
N GLN A 120 -4.06 2.80 13.13
CA GLN A 120 -4.99 3.17 12.07
C GLN A 120 -5.94 2.01 11.81
N PRO A 121 -7.27 2.21 11.80
CA PRO A 121 -8.19 1.16 11.40
C PRO A 121 -7.93 0.76 9.94
N PHE A 122 -7.87 -0.55 9.67
CA PHE A 122 -7.60 -1.07 8.32
C PHE A 122 -8.45 -2.30 8.01
N MET A 123 -8.50 -2.67 6.74
CA MET A 123 -9.05 -3.93 6.26
C MET A 123 -7.91 -4.95 6.03
N PRO A 124 -7.85 -6.08 6.74
CA PRO A 124 -6.78 -7.05 6.55
C PRO A 124 -6.99 -7.90 5.30
N ILE A 125 -5.93 -8.17 4.55
CA ILE A 125 -5.86 -9.33 3.66
C ILE A 125 -5.32 -10.50 4.48
N LEU A 126 -6.07 -11.60 4.55
CA LEU A 126 -5.68 -12.78 5.34
C LEU A 126 -5.09 -13.86 4.43
N LEU A 127 -3.86 -14.28 4.71
CA LEU A 127 -3.23 -15.40 4.01
C LEU A 127 -3.71 -16.73 4.59
N ALA A 128 -4.22 -17.60 3.71
CA ALA A 128 -4.65 -18.96 4.03
C ALA A 128 -3.58 -20.03 3.70
N SER A 129 -2.31 -19.62 3.60
CA SER A 129 -1.19 -20.45 3.12
C SER A 129 -0.11 -20.72 4.17
N GLU A 130 -0.02 -19.91 5.24
CA GLU A 130 1.02 -20.02 6.27
C GLU A 130 0.41 -20.55 7.57
N ARG A 131 1.04 -21.58 8.17
CA ARG A 131 0.62 -22.23 9.42
C ARG A 131 1.75 -22.26 10.42
#